data_AF-A0A6C2D9J6-F1
#
_entry.id   AF-A0A6C2D9J6-F1
#
_cell.length_a   1.000
_cell.length_b   1.000
_cell.length_c   1.000
_cell.angle_alpha   90.00
_cell.angle_beta   90.00
_cell.angle_gamma   90.00
#
_symmetry.space_group_name_H-M   'P 1'
#
loop_
_entity.id
_entity.type
_entity.pdbx_description
1 polymer ?
#
loop_
_entity_poly.entity_id
_entity_poly.type
_entity_poly.pdbx_seq_one_letter_code
_entity_poly.pdbx_strand_id
1 'polypeptide(L)'
;MGTKKKQEAPGARAAGADKPATRKSRLVRDSFTFPESDYALIGVLKVRALEAGRDVRKSEILRAALVALMALPVEDLLRTLDGVERIKTGRPTKSDT
;
A
#
# COMPACT_ATOMS: atom_id res chain seq x y z
N MET A 1 -32.46 42.50 -8.54
CA MET A 1 -31.25 41.73 -8.13
C MET A 1 -30.82 42.27 -6.77
N GLY A 2 -31.42 41.84 -5.67
CA GLY A 2 -31.11 40.58 -4.98
C GLY A 2 -29.96 40.83 -3.99
N THR A 3 -30.19 41.48 -2.84
CA THR A 3 -30.30 40.87 -1.47
C THR A 3 -29.22 39.83 -1.16
N LYS A 4 -28.53 39.76 -0.01
CA LYS A 4 -28.59 40.44 1.29
C LYS A 4 -27.33 39.99 2.08
N LYS A 5 -26.85 40.86 2.96
CA LYS A 5 -25.94 40.61 4.09
C LYS A 5 -26.66 39.78 5.18
N LYS A 6 -25.96 38.90 5.92
CA LYS A 6 -25.88 38.85 7.42
C LYS A 6 -25.50 37.47 8.01
N GLN A 7 -24.79 37.58 9.14
CA GLN A 7 -24.12 36.65 10.07
C GLN A 7 -25.01 35.68 10.90
N GLU A 8 -24.27 34.74 11.53
CA GLU A 8 -24.43 34.08 12.86
C GLU A 8 -25.26 32.79 13.04
N ALA A 9 -24.51 31.68 13.24
CA ALA A 9 -24.48 30.62 14.29
C ALA A 9 -25.78 30.14 15.01
N PRO A 10 -25.67 29.11 15.90
CA PRO A 10 -25.51 27.67 15.72
C PRO A 10 -26.80 26.88 16.10
N GLY A 11 -26.97 25.64 15.65
CA GLY A 11 -28.21 24.91 15.94
C GLY A 11 -28.12 23.38 15.87
N ALA A 12 -27.94 22.78 17.04
CA ALA A 12 -28.50 21.52 17.52
C ALA A 12 -28.38 20.23 16.67
N ARG A 13 -27.69 19.26 17.28
CA ARG A 13 -27.79 17.81 17.07
C ARG A 13 -29.25 17.34 16.89
N ALA A 14 -29.46 16.42 15.96
CA ALA A 14 -30.42 15.33 16.15
C ALA A 14 -29.86 14.06 15.50
N ALA A 15 -29.78 13.02 16.32
CA ALA A 15 -29.33 11.68 15.98
C ALA A 15 -30.25 11.01 14.94
N GLY A 16 -29.68 10.17 14.09
CA GLY A 16 -30.46 9.37 13.15
C GLY A 16 -29.64 8.30 12.46
N ALA A 17 -29.90 7.06 12.85
CA ALA A 17 -29.58 5.80 12.16
C ALA A 17 -28.12 5.34 12.20
N ASP A 18 -27.85 4.52 13.23
CA ASP A 18 -26.85 3.45 13.23
C ASP A 18 -27.12 2.51 12.04
N LYS A 19 -26.54 2.84 10.89
CA LYS A 19 -26.39 1.89 9.78
C LYS A 19 -25.17 1.05 10.16
N PRO A 20 -25.24 -0.29 10.14
CA PRO A 20 -24.05 -1.09 10.34
C PRO A 20 -23.09 -0.72 9.22
N ALA A 21 -22.12 0.13 9.55
CA ALA A 21 -21.03 0.48 8.68
C ALA A 21 -20.25 -0.82 8.54
N THR A 22 -20.59 -1.60 7.52
CA THR A 22 -19.71 -2.62 6.96
C THR A 22 -18.36 -1.93 6.87
N ARG A 23 -17.44 -2.31 7.77
CA ARG A 23 -16.14 -1.65 7.88
C ARG A 23 -15.44 -1.90 6.56
N LYS A 24 -15.57 -0.95 5.64
CA LYS A 24 -14.87 -0.95 4.36
C LYS A 24 -13.41 -1.12 4.73
N SER A 25 -12.82 -2.23 4.29
CA SER A 25 -11.41 -2.53 4.54
C SER A 25 -10.60 -1.30 4.12
N ARG A 26 -9.89 -0.71 5.07
CA ARG A 26 -9.11 0.50 4.81
C ARG A 26 -7.98 0.12 3.86
N LEU A 27 -8.03 0.64 2.63
CA LEU A 27 -6.94 0.48 1.67
C LEU A 27 -5.81 1.46 2.03
N VAL A 28 -4.64 0.93 2.37
CA VAL A 28 -3.43 1.72 2.62
C VAL A 28 -2.60 1.73 1.33
N ARG A 29 -2.29 2.93 0.82
CA ARG A 29 -1.37 3.09 -0.30
C ARG A 29 0.02 3.38 0.27
N ASP A 30 0.97 2.53 -0.08
CA ASP A 30 2.39 2.73 0.22
C ASP A 30 3.20 2.75 -1.07
N SER A 31 4.29 3.52 -1.09
CA SER A 31 5.15 3.71 -2.26
C SER A 31 6.58 3.31 -1.90
N PHE A 32 7.12 2.32 -2.61
CA PHE A 32 8.46 1.77 -2.37
C PHE A 32 9.45 2.20 -3.45
N THR A 33 10.69 2.48 -3.02
CA THR A 33 11.87 2.57 -3.88
C THR A 33 12.61 1.24 -3.83
N PHE A 34 12.93 0.65 -4.98
CA PHE A 34 13.67 -0.60 -5.09
C PHE A 34 15.00 -0.35 -5.80
N PRO A 35 16.05 -1.13 -5.51
CA PRO A 35 17.20 -1.25 -6.40
C PRO A 35 16.71 -1.83 -7.73
N GLU A 36 17.43 -1.54 -8.80
CA GLU A 36 17.06 -1.98 -10.15
C GLU A 36 16.93 -3.51 -10.23
N SER A 37 17.87 -4.23 -9.61
CA SER A 37 17.90 -5.69 -9.57
C SER A 37 16.64 -6.28 -8.95
N ASP A 38 16.18 -5.78 -7.81
CA ASP A 38 14.96 -6.27 -7.14
C ASP A 38 13.70 -5.93 -7.94
N TYR A 39 13.67 -4.74 -8.56
CA TYR A 39 12.55 -4.35 -9.40
C TYR A 39 12.42 -5.27 -10.62
N ALA A 40 13.55 -5.70 -11.20
CA ALA A 40 13.58 -6.64 -12.30
C ALA A 40 13.00 -8.02 -11.91
N LEU A 41 13.21 -8.48 -10.67
CA LEU A 41 12.63 -9.75 -10.18
C LEU A 41 11.10 -9.74 -10.25
N ILE A 42 10.45 -8.60 -10.01
CA ILE A 42 8.99 -8.47 -10.15
C ILE A 42 8.56 -8.74 -11.61
N GLY A 43 9.33 -8.26 -12.58
CA GLY A 43 9.10 -8.52 -14.00
C GLY A 43 9.22 -10.01 -14.33
N VAL A 44 10.30 -10.65 -13.85
CA VAL A 44 10.51 -12.09 -14.03
C VAL A 44 9.36 -12.91 -13.43
N LEU A 45 8.88 -12.55 -12.24
CA LEU A 45 7.77 -13.23 -11.59
C LEU A 45 6.46 -13.10 -12.39
N LYS A 46 6.21 -11.95 -13.02
CA LYS A 46 5.06 -11.79 -13.91
C LYS A 46 5.14 -12.70 -15.12
N VAL A 47 6.30 -12.77 -15.76
CA VAL A 47 6.50 -13.64 -16.94
C VAL A 47 6.26 -15.10 -16.54
N ARG A 48 6.86 -15.57 -15.44
CA ARG A 48 6.66 -16.93 -14.94
C ARG A 48 5.19 -17.24 -14.63
N ALA A 49 4.47 -16.30 -14.04
CA ALA A 49 3.03 -16.48 -13.77
C ALA A 49 2.23 -16.53 -15.07
N LEU A 50 2.57 -15.69 -16.05
CA LEU A 50 1.92 -15.67 -17.36
C LEU A 50 2.17 -16.96 -18.14
N GLU A 51 3.39 -17.49 -18.10
CA GLU A 51 3.75 -18.80 -18.66
C GLU A 51 2.93 -19.93 -18.02
N ALA A 52 2.60 -19.80 -16.73
CA ALA A 52 1.68 -20.68 -16.03
C ALA A 52 0.19 -20.37 -16.29
N GLY A 53 -0.13 -19.46 -17.23
CA GLY A 53 -1.48 -19.11 -17.64
C GLY A 53 -2.18 -18.08 -16.76
N ARG A 54 -1.47 -17.38 -15.88
CA ARG A 54 -2.05 -16.39 -14.96
C ARG A 54 -1.37 -15.03 -15.08
N ASP A 55 -2.10 -14.04 -15.58
CA ASP A 55 -1.66 -12.65 -15.49
C ASP A 55 -1.78 -12.15 -14.03
N VAL A 56 -0.73 -11.45 -13.56
CA VAL A 56 -0.62 -11.00 -12.16
C VAL A 56 -0.11 -9.57 -12.08
N ARG A 57 -0.67 -8.82 -11.13
CA ARG A 57 -0.25 -7.44 -10.88
C ARG A 57 0.93 -7.38 -9.90
N LYS A 58 1.71 -6.30 -9.99
CA LYS A 58 2.80 -6.02 -9.02
C LYS A 58 2.29 -6.08 -7.57
N SER A 59 1.13 -5.47 -7.29
CA SER A 59 0.54 -5.47 -5.96
C SER A 59 0.06 -6.85 -5.49
N GLU A 60 -0.21 -7.79 -6.39
CA GLU A 60 -0.54 -9.17 -6.04
C GLU A 60 0.71 -9.95 -5.66
N ILE A 61 1.78 -9.81 -6.46
CA ILE A 61 3.08 -10.42 -6.17
C ILE A 61 3.58 -9.98 -4.79
N LEU A 62 3.56 -8.68 -4.51
CA LEU A 62 4.03 -8.15 -3.22
C LEU A 62 3.21 -8.68 -2.03
N ARG A 63 1.88 -8.74 -2.17
CA ARG A 63 1.02 -9.30 -1.12
C ARG A 63 1.26 -10.80 -0.94
N ALA A 64 1.45 -11.55 -2.02
CA ALA A 64 1.78 -12.97 -1.97
C ALA A 64 3.14 -13.22 -1.31
N ALA A 65 4.14 -12.38 -1.60
CA ALA A 65 5.46 -12.46 -0.98
C ALA A 65 5.39 -12.26 0.54
N LEU A 66 4.59 -11.29 1.03
CA LEU A 66 4.38 -11.10 2.47
C LEU A 66 3.76 -12.33 3.13
N VAL A 67 2.75 -12.94 2.51
CA VAL A 67 2.13 -14.17 3.02
C VAL A 67 3.13 -15.33 3.02
N ALA A 68 3.93 -15.46 1.96
CA ALA A 68 4.97 -16.49 1.88
C ALA A 68 6.03 -16.31 2.97
N LEU A 69 6.51 -15.09 3.22
CA LEU A 69 7.47 -14.79 4.28
C LEU A 69 6.90 -15.10 5.67
N MET A 70 5.62 -14.79 5.91
CA MET A 70 4.95 -15.09 7.18
C MET A 70 4.77 -16.60 7.44
N ALA A 71 4.80 -17.43 6.39
CA ALA A 71 4.69 -18.88 6.52
C ALA A 71 6.03 -19.57 6.84
N LEU A 72 7.16 -18.84 6.77
CA LEU A 72 8.48 -19.38 7.06
C LEU A 72 8.71 -19.56 8.57
N PRO A 73 9.51 -20.56 8.99
CA PRO A 73 10.08 -20.59 10.33
C PRO A 73 10.90 -19.33 10.62
N VAL A 74 10.98 -18.94 11.89
CA VAL A 74 11.65 -17.69 12.31
C VAL A 74 13.10 -17.61 11.82
N GLU A 75 13.86 -18.70 11.93
CA GLU A 75 15.27 -18.74 11.47
C GLU A 75 15.40 -18.48 9.97
N ASP A 76 14.53 -19.08 9.16
CA ASP A 76 14.53 -18.89 7.70
C ASP A 76 14.06 -17.50 7.30
N LEU A 77 13.11 -16.94 8.04
CA LEU A 77 12.67 -15.56 7.86
C LEU A 77 13.84 -14.60 8.12
N LEU A 78 14.53 -14.75 9.25
CA LEU A 78 15.68 -13.89 9.61
C LEU A 78 16.79 -14.00 8.56
N ARG A 79 17.14 -15.22 8.15
CA ARG A 79 18.13 -15.45 7.09
C ARG A 79 17.73 -14.79 5.77
N THR A 80 16.45 -14.86 5.42
CA THR A 80 15.94 -14.22 4.19
C THR A 80 16.05 -12.70 4.29
N LEU A 81 15.73 -12.10 5.45
CA LEU A 81 15.83 -10.66 5.67
C LEU A 81 17.27 -10.15 5.69
N ASP A 82 18.20 -10.92 6.25
CA ASP A 82 19.63 -10.57 6.27
C ASP A 82 20.27 -10.56 4.88
N GLY A 83 19.70 -11.31 3.93
CA GLY A 83 20.13 -11.31 2.53
C GLY A 83 19.66 -10.09 1.72
N VAL A 84 18.74 -9.27 2.25
CA VAL A 84 18.25 -8.07 1.57
C VAL A 84 19.14 -6.88 1.89
N GLU A 85 19.67 -6.23 0.84
CA GLU A 85 20.47 -5.03 1.01
C GLU A 85 19.63 -3.92 1.67
N ARG A 86 20.12 -3.37 2.78
CA ARG A 86 19.48 -2.22 3.42
C ARG A 86 19.71 -0.98 2.60
N ILE A 87 18.72 -0.63 1.79
CA ILE A 87 18.71 0.63 1.07
C ILE A 87 18.63 1.77 2.09
N LYS A 88 19.64 2.65 2.10
CA LYS A 88 19.61 3.93 2.83
C LYS A 88 18.69 4.94 2.14
N THR A 89 17.47 4.57 1.79
CA THR A 89 16.48 5.52 1.27
C THR A 89 15.74 6.14 2.43
N GLY A 90 16.14 7.36 2.79
CA GLY A 90 15.22 8.32 3.37
C GLY A 90 14.15 8.70 2.36
N ARG A 91 13.00 9.17 2.84
CA ARG A 91 12.00 9.89 2.04
C ARG A 91 12.75 10.93 1.17
N PRO A 92 12.55 11.00 -0.16
CA PRO A 92 13.15 12.08 -0.94
C PRO A 92 12.69 13.40 -0.34
N THR A 93 13.62 14.11 0.29
CA THR A 93 13.43 15.52 0.62
C THR A 93 13.37 16.23 -0.71
N LYS A 94 12.24 16.89 -0.99
CA LYS A 94 12.08 17.74 -2.17
C LYS A 94 13.19 18.79 -2.16
N SER A 95 14.21 18.59 -2.98
CA SER A 95 15.12 19.59 -3.53
C SER A 95 16.06 18.83 -4.43
N ASP A 96 15.74 18.77 -5.70
CA ASP A 96 16.64 19.30 -6.72
C ASP A 96 15.79 19.62 -7.95
N THR A 97 16.18 20.73 -8.57
CA THR A 97 15.47 21.62 -9.50
C THR A 97 14.67 20.97 -10.63
#